data_AF-A0A7C3LQH3-F1
#
_entry.id   AF-A0A7C3LQH3-F1
#
_cell.length_a   1.000
_cell.length_b   1.000
_cell.length_c   1.000
_cell.angle_alpha   90.00
_cell.angle_beta   90.00
_cell.angle_gamma   90.00
#
_symmetry.space_group_name_H-M   'P 1'
#
loop_
_entity.id
_entity.type
_entity.pdbx_description
1 polymer ?
#
loop_
_entity_poly.entity_id
_entity_poly.type
_entity_poly.pdbx_seq_one_letter_code
_entity_poly.pdbx_strand_id
1 'polypeptide(L)'
;MQDQEREKKHFMEDLQTIYDELQKRQAQLNGYYALMEGEHKEADTVVTDFLSDTELERSDESAMAALTRIVNLREDALEQVLQKRGLSDDEVIANREEAYLFVSRFHRARHKALLSWIEEHQLLDPFYRALIRGVDAVGEAMSGWQSAWTAHIIHGVNRELYRSFNGDEEKIFELLQREGLYDLDEDGCVGDRCYSVLHRDEEGNYQRLSYAEAFRDEVSGILAALTELIKALEREE
;
A
#
# COMPACT_ATOMS: atom_id res chain seq x y z
N MET A 1 -36.86 1.33 22.06
CA MET A 1 -36.26 2.65 22.33
C MET A 1 -35.16 2.55 23.38
N GLN A 2 -35.42 2.02 24.59
CA GLN A 2 -34.37 1.83 25.61
C GLN A 2 -33.29 0.80 25.21
N ASP A 3 -33.64 -0.28 24.51
CA ASP A 3 -32.66 -1.30 24.08
C ASP A 3 -31.73 -0.79 22.96
N GLN A 4 -32.27 -0.05 21.99
CA GLN A 4 -31.47 0.59 20.93
C GLN A 4 -30.48 1.63 21.48
N GLU A 5 -30.88 2.40 22.50
CA GLU A 5 -29.98 3.32 23.18
C GLU A 5 -28.85 2.59 23.93
N ARG A 6 -29.15 1.42 24.52
CA ARG A 6 -28.17 0.59 25.20
C ARG A 6 -27.19 -0.07 24.24
N GLU A 7 -27.67 -0.60 23.11
CA GLU A 7 -26.83 -1.17 22.04
C GLU A 7 -25.89 -0.11 21.46
N LYS A 8 -26.42 1.07 21.15
CA LYS A 8 -25.61 2.20 20.70
C LYS A 8 -24.54 2.59 21.72
N LYS A 9 -24.88 2.60 23.00
CA LYS A 9 -23.93 2.91 24.07
C LYS A 9 -22.80 1.87 24.13
N HIS A 10 -23.13 0.59 24.08
CA HIS A 10 -22.14 -0.50 24.07
C HIS A 10 -21.22 -0.40 22.86
N PHE A 11 -21.77 -0.18 21.66
CA PHE A 11 -20.99 0.01 20.44
C PHE A 11 -19.99 1.17 20.58
N MET A 12 -20.40 2.31 21.16
CA MET A 12 -19.50 3.45 21.36
C MET A 12 -18.42 3.16 22.41
N GLU A 13 -18.72 2.38 23.44
CA GLU A 13 -17.73 1.95 24.45
C GLU A 13 -16.69 0.99 23.85
N ASP A 14 -17.12 0.03 23.03
CA ASP A 14 -16.22 -0.84 22.27
C ASP A 14 -15.34 -0.04 21.32
N LEU A 15 -15.94 0.90 20.58
CA LEU A 15 -15.22 1.74 19.63
C LEU A 15 -14.15 2.58 20.33
N GLN A 16 -14.46 3.17 21.49
CA GLN A 16 -13.48 3.90 22.29
C GLN A 16 -12.33 2.99 22.75
N THR A 17 -12.65 1.77 23.19
CA THR A 17 -11.67 0.76 23.60
C THR A 17 -10.71 0.40 22.46
N ILE A 18 -11.22 0.27 21.24
CA ILE A 18 -10.41 0.03 20.04
C ILE A 18 -9.52 1.25 19.72
N TYR A 19 -10.07 2.46 19.80
CA TYR A 19 -9.29 3.68 19.57
C TYR A 19 -8.14 3.84 20.57
N ASP A 20 -8.36 3.53 21.85
CA ASP A 20 -7.33 3.62 22.88
C ASP A 20 -6.20 2.60 22.63
N GLU A 21 -6.53 1.37 22.23
CA GLU A 21 -5.53 0.36 21.86
C GLU A 21 -4.78 0.74 20.58
N LEU A 22 -5.45 1.32 19.58
CA LEU A 22 -4.81 1.87 18.39
C LEU A 22 -3.79 2.96 18.73
N GLN A 23 -4.17 3.91 19.60
CA GLN A 23 -3.27 4.98 20.06
C GLN A 23 -2.05 4.43 20.78
N LYS A 24 -2.24 3.43 21.65
CA LYS A 24 -1.15 2.75 22.35
C LYS A 24 -0.20 2.04 21.37
N ARG A 25 -0.73 1.30 20.40
CA ARG A 25 0.07 0.62 19.37
C ARG A 25 0.82 1.59 18.47
N GLN A 26 0.21 2.73 18.15
CA GLN A 26 0.87 3.81 17.40
C GLN A 26 1.97 4.46 18.23
N ALA A 27 1.74 4.72 19.52
CA ALA A 27 2.75 5.26 20.42
C ALA A 27 3.94 4.30 20.57
N GLN A 28 3.69 2.98 20.66
CA GLN A 28 4.75 1.96 20.64
C GLN A 28 5.57 2.01 19.35
N LEU A 29 4.93 2.10 18.19
CA LEU A 29 5.64 2.20 16.91
C LEU A 29 6.45 3.48 16.80
N ASN A 30 5.89 4.63 17.21
CA ASN A 30 6.61 5.89 17.26
C ASN A 30 7.80 5.84 18.23
N GLY A 31 7.70 5.04 19.29
CA GLY A 31 8.78 4.77 20.24
C GLY A 31 10.03 4.14 19.60
N TYR A 32 9.92 3.54 18.40
CA TYR A 32 11.08 2.98 17.70
C TYR A 32 12.15 4.03 17.38
N TYR A 33 11.79 5.31 17.27
CA TYR A 33 12.75 6.39 17.09
C TYR A 33 13.73 6.55 18.27
N ALA A 34 13.39 6.04 19.46
CA ALA A 34 14.31 6.03 20.61
C ALA A 34 15.60 5.22 20.33
N LEU A 35 15.59 4.33 19.31
CA LEU A 35 16.78 3.65 18.82
C LEU A 35 17.91 4.62 18.40
N MET A 36 17.55 5.83 17.98
CA MET A 36 18.54 6.84 17.57
C MET A 36 19.24 7.51 18.76
N GLU A 37 18.67 7.40 19.96
CA GLU A 37 19.17 8.03 21.19
C GLU A 37 19.75 7.01 22.18
N GLY A 38 19.53 5.71 21.96
CA GLY A 38 19.99 4.64 22.84
C GLY A 38 19.49 3.26 22.43
N GLU A 39 19.43 2.33 23.40
CA GLU A 39 19.01 0.96 23.13
C GLU A 39 17.49 0.83 23.03
N HIS A 40 17.00 0.28 21.91
CA HIS A 40 15.62 -0.16 21.76
C HIS A 40 15.58 -1.50 21.03
N LYS A 41 15.62 -2.61 21.78
CA LYS A 41 15.83 -3.98 21.25
C LYS A 41 14.89 -4.39 20.11
N GLU A 42 13.60 -4.08 20.22
CA GLU A 42 12.61 -4.45 19.20
C GLU A 42 12.85 -3.67 17.90
N ALA A 43 12.86 -2.33 17.98
CA ALA A 43 13.23 -1.45 16.87
C ALA A 43 14.58 -1.82 16.24
N ASP A 44 15.59 -2.15 17.05
CA ASP A 44 16.90 -2.58 16.58
C ASP A 44 16.83 -3.84 15.71
N THR A 45 16.02 -4.81 16.14
CA THR A 45 15.77 -6.04 15.38
C THR A 45 15.07 -5.73 14.06
N VAL A 46 13.97 -4.97 14.10
CA VAL A 46 13.19 -4.62 12.90
C VAL A 46 14.02 -3.80 11.91
N VAL A 47 14.82 -2.84 12.39
CA VAL A 47 15.72 -2.05 11.55
C VAL A 47 16.83 -2.93 10.97
N THR A 48 17.41 -3.84 11.75
CA THR A 48 18.44 -4.76 11.26
C THR A 48 17.88 -5.67 10.16
N ASP A 49 16.69 -6.24 10.36
CA ASP A 49 16.04 -7.09 9.36
C ASP A 49 15.70 -6.29 8.09
N PHE A 50 15.17 -5.07 8.23
CA PHE A 50 14.89 -4.18 7.09
C PHE A 50 16.16 -3.86 6.29
N LEU A 51 17.25 -3.51 6.98
CA LEU A 51 18.53 -3.19 6.35
C LEU A 51 19.13 -4.44 5.68
N SER A 52 18.93 -5.63 6.24
CA SER A 52 19.33 -6.88 5.61
C SER A 52 18.55 -7.17 4.33
N ASP A 53 17.21 -7.06 4.37
CA ASP A 53 16.33 -7.30 3.20
C ASP A 53 16.62 -6.31 2.05
N THR A 54 17.05 -5.10 2.40
CA THR A 54 17.41 -4.03 1.44
C THR A 54 18.91 -3.96 1.15
N GLU A 55 19.72 -4.93 1.59
CA GLU A 55 21.18 -4.93 1.37
C GLU A 55 21.86 -3.61 1.79
N LEU A 56 21.30 -2.93 2.79
CA LEU A 56 21.80 -1.67 3.30
C LEU A 56 22.78 -1.89 4.47
N GLU A 57 24.04 -1.49 4.28
CA GLU A 57 24.94 -1.30 5.42
C GLU A 57 24.34 -0.37 6.48
N ARG A 58 24.56 -0.76 7.75
CA ARG A 58 24.05 -0.02 8.90
C ARG A 58 24.90 1.21 9.20
N SER A 59 24.24 2.36 9.23
CA SER A 59 24.74 3.65 9.68
C SER A 59 23.60 4.44 10.34
N ASP A 60 23.90 5.56 10.98
CA ASP A 60 22.86 6.44 11.55
C ASP A 60 21.89 6.93 10.46
N GLU A 61 22.40 7.18 9.25
CA GLU A 61 21.60 7.62 8.11
C GLU A 61 20.67 6.50 7.61
N SER A 62 21.18 5.29 7.40
CA SER A 62 20.35 4.16 6.93
C SER A 62 19.38 3.68 8.01
N ALA A 63 19.76 3.74 9.29
CA ALA A 63 18.85 3.46 10.41
C ALA A 63 17.71 4.48 10.46
N MET A 64 18.00 5.78 10.31
CA MET A 64 16.96 6.82 10.27
C MET A 64 16.05 6.67 9.04
N ALA A 65 16.61 6.33 7.88
CA ALA A 65 15.83 6.06 6.67
C ALA A 65 14.90 4.86 6.85
N ALA A 66 15.41 3.75 7.41
CA ALA A 66 14.63 2.57 7.76
C ALA A 66 13.50 2.91 8.73
N LEU A 67 13.80 3.62 9.83
CA LEU A 67 12.78 4.07 10.80
C LEU A 67 11.72 4.95 10.14
N THR A 68 12.11 5.89 9.28
CA THR A 68 11.16 6.74 8.54
C THR A 68 10.27 5.92 7.61
N ARG A 69 10.83 4.90 6.96
CA ARG A 69 10.09 4.00 6.07
C ARG A 69 9.14 3.07 6.84
N ILE A 70 9.57 2.53 7.97
CA ILE A 70 8.80 1.60 8.81
C ILE A 70 7.71 2.32 9.60
N VAL A 71 8.04 3.44 10.27
CA VAL A 71 7.14 4.15 11.19
C VAL A 71 6.19 5.09 10.45
N ASN A 72 6.71 5.89 9.53
CA ASN A 72 5.93 6.94 8.86
C ASN A 72 5.47 6.56 7.44
N LEU A 73 5.84 5.36 6.96
CA LEU A 73 5.54 4.89 5.61
C LEU A 73 6.13 5.76 4.49
N ARG A 74 7.08 6.65 4.79
CA ARG A 74 7.68 7.54 3.77
C ARG A 74 8.97 6.96 3.20
N GLU A 75 9.19 7.17 1.90
CA GLU A 75 10.34 6.62 1.18
C GLU A 75 11.46 7.62 0.88
N ASP A 76 11.22 8.92 1.12
CA ASP A 76 12.11 10.02 0.73
C ASP A 76 13.53 9.90 1.32
N ALA A 77 13.64 9.53 2.60
CA ALA A 77 14.92 9.32 3.26
C ALA A 77 15.66 8.09 2.71
N LEU A 78 14.92 7.03 2.38
CA LEU A 78 15.47 5.81 1.81
C LEU A 78 16.00 6.04 0.40
N GLU A 79 15.26 6.77 -0.44
CA GLU A 79 15.71 7.13 -1.79
C GLU A 79 17.04 7.89 -1.76
N GLN A 80 17.19 8.85 -0.84
CA GLN A 80 18.45 9.59 -0.68
C GLN A 80 19.63 8.69 -0.30
N VAL A 81 19.39 7.73 0.61
CA VAL A 81 20.41 6.74 1.00
C VAL A 81 20.81 5.85 -0.19
N LEU A 82 19.83 5.40 -0.97
CA LEU A 82 20.08 4.56 -2.16
C LEU A 82 20.84 5.32 -3.25
N GLN A 83 20.47 6.57 -3.52
CA GLN A 83 21.14 7.42 -4.53
C GLN A 83 22.63 7.67 -4.21
N LYS A 84 22.98 7.78 -2.93
CA LYS A 84 24.38 7.99 -2.50
C LYS A 84 25.31 6.80 -2.77
N ARG A 85 24.76 5.61 -3.02
CA ARG A 85 25.55 4.38 -3.23
C ARG A 85 26.07 4.21 -4.67
N GLY A 86 25.69 5.10 -5.58
CA GLY A 86 26.07 4.96 -6.99
C GLY A 86 25.48 3.72 -7.67
N LEU A 87 24.37 3.21 -7.14
CA LEU A 87 23.61 2.11 -7.72
C LEU A 87 23.02 2.53 -9.07
N SER A 88 22.84 1.55 -9.96
CA SER A 88 22.01 1.74 -11.15
C SER A 88 20.55 1.95 -10.77
N ASP A 89 19.79 2.62 -11.64
CA ASP A 89 18.35 2.79 -11.46
C ASP A 89 17.61 1.47 -11.20
N ASP A 90 18.02 0.38 -11.86
CA ASP A 90 17.36 -0.93 -11.73
C ASP A 90 17.61 -1.54 -10.35
N GLU A 91 18.81 -1.37 -9.81
CA GLU A 91 19.14 -1.77 -8.44
C GLU A 91 18.39 -0.91 -7.41
N VAL A 92 18.25 0.40 -7.66
CA VAL A 92 17.44 1.29 -6.81
C VAL A 92 15.97 0.86 -6.81
N ILE A 93 15.42 0.51 -7.97
CA ILE A 93 14.04 0.01 -8.09
C ILE A 93 13.86 -1.30 -7.30
N ALA A 94 14.77 -2.26 -7.48
CA ALA A 94 14.71 -3.52 -6.75
C ALA A 94 14.78 -3.30 -5.22
N ASN A 95 15.68 -2.42 -4.76
CA ASN A 95 15.79 -2.06 -3.34
C ASN A 95 14.52 -1.42 -2.78
N ARG A 96 13.89 -0.54 -3.56
CA ARG A 96 12.62 0.10 -3.17
C ARG A 96 11.48 -0.91 -3.08
N GLU A 97 11.45 -1.88 -3.98
CA GLU A 97 10.47 -2.96 -3.93
C GLU A 97 10.66 -3.83 -2.69
N GLU A 98 11.89 -4.23 -2.36
CA GLU A 98 12.16 -4.98 -1.12
C GLU A 98 11.76 -4.19 0.14
N ALA A 99 12.06 -2.89 0.16
CA ALA A 99 11.62 -2.01 1.23
C ALA A 99 10.09 -1.89 1.32
N TYR A 100 9.39 -1.86 0.19
CA TYR A 100 7.92 -1.89 0.15
C TYR A 100 7.38 -3.21 0.70
N LEU A 101 7.90 -4.35 0.22
CA LEU A 101 7.46 -5.67 0.64
C LEU A 101 7.69 -5.89 2.13
N PHE A 102 8.83 -5.46 2.67
CA PHE A 102 9.09 -5.51 4.11
C PHE A 102 8.03 -4.73 4.90
N VAL A 103 7.83 -3.46 4.56
CA VAL A 103 6.90 -2.57 5.29
C VAL A 103 5.46 -3.05 5.15
N SER A 104 5.07 -3.54 3.97
CA SER A 104 3.76 -4.16 3.72
C SER A 104 3.55 -5.36 4.64
N ARG A 105 4.51 -6.30 4.72
CA ARG A 105 4.44 -7.45 5.64
C ARG A 105 4.34 -7.00 7.10
N PHE A 106 5.18 -6.04 7.51
CA PHE A 106 5.22 -5.52 8.88
C PHE A 106 3.88 -4.91 9.32
N HIS A 107 3.30 -4.00 8.53
CA HIS A 107 2.04 -3.34 8.88
C HIS A 107 0.84 -4.28 8.77
N ARG A 108 0.83 -5.21 7.81
CA ARG A 108 -0.22 -6.24 7.73
C ARG A 108 -0.20 -7.15 8.96
N ALA A 109 0.98 -7.57 9.42
CA ALA A 109 1.09 -8.36 10.65
C ALA A 109 0.55 -7.59 11.87
N ARG A 110 0.87 -6.29 11.98
CA ARG A 110 0.36 -5.43 13.05
C ARG A 110 -1.16 -5.24 12.99
N HIS A 111 -1.72 -5.07 11.80
CA HIS A 111 -3.16 -4.95 11.61
C HIS A 111 -3.87 -6.26 11.97
N LYS A 112 -3.38 -7.41 11.49
CA LYS A 112 -3.91 -8.73 11.88
C LYS A 112 -3.89 -8.95 13.39
N ALA A 113 -2.81 -8.57 14.05
CA ALA A 113 -2.71 -8.65 15.51
C ALA A 113 -3.70 -7.73 16.24
N LEU A 114 -4.18 -6.65 15.62
CA LEU A 114 -5.25 -5.82 16.16
C LEU A 114 -6.60 -6.53 16.01
N LEU A 115 -6.86 -7.13 14.85
CA LEU A 115 -8.10 -7.87 14.61
C LEU A 115 -8.24 -9.07 15.57
N SER A 116 -7.17 -9.86 15.74
CA SER A 116 -7.14 -10.92 16.75
C SER A 116 -7.46 -10.40 18.15
N TRP A 117 -6.89 -9.25 18.52
CA TRP A 117 -7.14 -8.63 19.83
C TRP A 117 -8.61 -8.19 20.00
N ILE A 118 -9.21 -7.59 18.97
CA ILE A 118 -10.65 -7.21 18.96
C ILE A 118 -11.52 -8.44 19.23
N GLU A 119 -11.21 -9.56 18.58
CA GLU A 119 -11.94 -10.82 18.74
C GLU A 119 -11.79 -11.45 20.12
N GLU A 120 -10.55 -11.52 20.62
CA GLU A 120 -10.23 -12.05 21.94
C GLU A 120 -10.94 -11.29 23.07
N HIS A 121 -11.08 -9.98 22.90
CA HIS A 121 -11.77 -9.11 23.87
C HIS A 121 -13.28 -9.04 23.62
N GLN A 122 -13.77 -9.78 22.63
CA GLN A 122 -15.18 -9.84 22.22
C GLN A 122 -15.79 -8.46 21.93
N LEU A 123 -14.97 -7.50 21.49
CA LEU A 123 -15.42 -6.16 21.12
C LEU A 123 -16.22 -6.20 19.83
N LEU A 124 -17.22 -5.32 19.74
CA LEU A 124 -18.17 -5.23 18.64
C LEU A 124 -19.04 -6.49 18.49
N ASP A 125 -20.18 -6.34 17.84
CA ASP A 125 -21.03 -7.49 17.53
C ASP A 125 -20.42 -8.36 16.39
N PRO A 126 -20.97 -9.56 16.15
CA PRO A 126 -20.51 -10.43 15.07
C PRO A 126 -20.51 -9.77 13.68
N PHE A 127 -21.51 -8.95 13.36
CA PHE A 127 -21.62 -8.26 12.07
C PHE A 127 -20.44 -7.30 11.85
N TYR A 128 -20.14 -6.42 12.81
CA TYR A 128 -19.04 -5.47 12.69
C TYR A 128 -17.67 -6.16 12.68
N ARG A 129 -17.50 -7.26 13.43
CA ARG A 129 -16.26 -8.06 13.35
C ARG A 129 -16.10 -8.71 11.97
N ALA A 130 -17.18 -9.24 11.39
CA ALA A 130 -17.16 -9.79 10.04
C ALA A 130 -16.82 -8.71 9.00
N LEU A 131 -17.40 -7.51 9.13
CA LEU A 131 -17.11 -6.36 8.27
C LEU A 131 -15.62 -6.01 8.29
N ILE A 132 -15.04 -5.79 9.47
CA ILE A 132 -13.64 -5.37 9.58
C ILE A 132 -12.69 -6.45 9.04
N ARG A 133 -12.95 -7.73 9.32
CA ARG A 133 -12.16 -8.85 8.75
C ARG A 133 -12.23 -8.90 7.24
N GLY A 134 -13.43 -8.72 6.66
CA GLY A 134 -13.55 -8.76 5.20
C GLY A 134 -12.93 -7.52 4.54
N VAL A 135 -13.01 -6.35 5.17
CA VAL A 135 -12.29 -5.15 4.71
C VAL A 135 -10.77 -5.35 4.76
N ASP A 136 -10.24 -6.00 5.81
CA ASP A 136 -8.83 -6.40 5.85
C ASP A 136 -8.46 -7.30 4.68
N ALA A 137 -9.24 -8.36 4.42
CA ALA A 137 -8.99 -9.28 3.31
C ALA A 137 -8.98 -8.59 1.93
N VAL A 138 -9.90 -7.64 1.71
CA VAL A 138 -9.91 -6.80 0.50
C VAL A 138 -8.65 -5.94 0.44
N GLY A 139 -8.27 -5.30 1.55
CA GLY A 139 -7.04 -4.52 1.67
C GLY A 139 -5.77 -5.34 1.41
N GLU A 140 -5.74 -6.61 1.82
CA GLU A 140 -4.64 -7.53 1.53
C GLU A 140 -4.52 -7.81 0.02
N ALA A 141 -5.65 -8.05 -0.65
CA ALA A 141 -5.68 -8.25 -2.09
C ALA A 141 -5.23 -6.99 -2.86
N MET A 142 -5.70 -5.81 -2.44
CA MET A 142 -5.26 -4.53 -3.01
C MET A 142 -3.77 -4.28 -2.77
N SER A 143 -3.26 -4.60 -1.58
CA SER A 143 -1.83 -4.46 -1.28
C SER A 143 -0.96 -5.37 -2.15
N GLY A 144 -1.45 -6.58 -2.45
CA GLY A 144 -0.76 -7.49 -3.37
C GLY A 144 -0.65 -6.97 -4.80
N TRP A 145 -1.61 -6.14 -5.23
CA TRP A 145 -1.59 -5.55 -6.57
C TRP A 145 -0.53 -4.44 -6.74
N GLN A 146 -0.16 -3.75 -5.66
CA GLN A 146 0.75 -2.60 -5.71
C GLN A 146 2.07 -2.89 -6.44
N SER A 147 2.68 -4.05 -6.19
CA SER A 147 3.95 -4.45 -6.82
C SER A 147 3.80 -4.60 -8.33
N ALA A 148 2.77 -5.33 -8.79
CA ALA A 148 2.49 -5.52 -10.21
C ALA A 148 2.15 -4.20 -10.91
N TRP A 149 1.34 -3.36 -10.26
CA TRP A 149 0.98 -2.03 -10.75
C TRP A 149 2.20 -1.12 -10.90
N THR A 150 3.05 -1.07 -9.87
CA THR A 150 4.24 -0.22 -9.84
C THR A 150 5.28 -0.68 -10.87
N ALA A 151 5.53 -1.99 -10.95
CA ALA A 151 6.44 -2.57 -11.91
C ALA A 151 6.00 -2.28 -13.35
N HIS A 152 4.71 -2.47 -13.66
CA HIS A 152 4.19 -2.26 -15.00
C HIS A 152 4.16 -0.79 -15.40
N ILE A 153 3.59 0.08 -14.56
CA ILE A 153 3.31 1.47 -14.94
C ILE A 153 4.51 2.37 -14.66
N ILE A 154 4.97 2.41 -13.41
CA ILE A 154 6.00 3.37 -12.98
C ILE A 154 7.36 2.99 -13.55
N HIS A 155 7.74 1.72 -13.39
CA HIS A 155 9.08 1.25 -13.77
C HIS A 155 9.16 0.68 -15.20
N GLY A 156 8.02 0.29 -15.78
CA GLY A 156 7.89 -0.12 -17.18
C GLY A 156 7.48 1.04 -18.07
N VAL A 157 6.18 1.14 -18.35
CA VAL A 157 5.58 2.03 -19.37
C VAL A 157 6.06 3.48 -19.27
N ASN A 158 5.97 4.10 -18.09
CA ASN A 158 6.34 5.51 -17.91
C ASN A 158 7.83 5.74 -18.21
N ARG A 159 8.69 4.81 -17.75
CA ARG A 159 10.13 4.90 -17.95
C ARG A 159 10.51 4.65 -19.41
N GLU A 160 9.85 3.72 -20.08
CA GLU A 160 10.04 3.46 -21.51
C GLU A 160 9.62 4.65 -22.38
N LEU A 161 8.48 5.28 -22.08
CA LEU A 161 8.04 6.50 -22.75
C LEU A 161 9.03 7.63 -22.52
N TYR A 162 9.41 7.88 -21.27
CA TYR A 162 10.37 8.93 -20.94
C TYR A 162 11.68 8.76 -21.70
N ARG A 163 12.22 7.53 -21.77
CA ARG A 163 13.43 7.22 -22.56
C ARG A 163 13.22 7.41 -24.06
N SER A 164 12.11 6.92 -24.61
CA SER A 164 11.81 7.00 -26.05
C SER A 164 11.71 8.44 -26.56
N PHE A 165 11.33 9.36 -25.67
CA PHE A 165 11.22 10.79 -25.96
C PHE A 165 12.37 11.63 -25.41
N ASN A 166 13.47 11.00 -24.94
CA ASN A 166 14.63 11.67 -24.34
C ASN A 166 14.26 12.64 -23.21
N GLY A 167 13.24 12.31 -22.43
CA GLY A 167 12.73 13.11 -21.31
C GLY A 167 11.87 14.31 -21.72
N ASP A 168 11.47 14.41 -22.98
CA ASP A 168 10.58 15.48 -23.47
C ASP A 168 9.12 15.17 -23.13
N GLU A 169 8.71 15.59 -21.93
CA GLU A 169 7.36 15.37 -21.41
C GLU A 169 6.29 16.01 -22.29
N GLU A 170 6.53 17.22 -22.85
CA GLU A 170 5.57 17.90 -23.73
C GLU A 170 5.23 17.04 -24.96
N LYS A 171 6.24 16.43 -25.59
CA LYS A 171 6.01 15.51 -26.71
C LYS A 171 5.26 14.25 -26.33
N ILE A 172 5.48 13.73 -25.12
CA ILE A 172 4.71 12.60 -24.60
C ILE A 172 3.25 13.01 -24.45
N PHE A 173 2.98 14.17 -23.82
CA PHE A 173 1.62 14.69 -23.67
C PHE A 173 0.92 14.88 -25.01
N GLU A 174 1.60 15.46 -26.00
CA GLU A 174 1.08 15.65 -27.36
C GLU A 174 0.77 14.32 -28.06
N LEU A 175 1.64 13.31 -27.93
CA LEU A 175 1.39 11.98 -28.46
C LEU A 175 0.13 11.38 -27.83
N LEU A 176 0.06 11.33 -26.51
CA LEU A 176 -1.06 10.71 -25.79
C LEU A 176 -2.39 11.40 -26.14
N GLN A 177 -2.38 12.72 -26.31
CA GLN A 177 -3.56 13.47 -26.72
C GLN A 177 -3.95 13.19 -28.18
N ARG A 178 -2.97 13.20 -29.10
CA ARG A 178 -3.21 12.95 -30.53
C ARG A 178 -3.75 11.55 -30.79
N GLU A 179 -3.19 10.55 -30.10
CA GLU A 179 -3.57 9.15 -30.25
C GLU A 179 -4.80 8.78 -29.38
N GLY A 180 -5.36 9.72 -28.61
CA GLY A 180 -6.57 9.49 -27.81
C GLY A 180 -6.38 8.49 -26.66
N LEU A 181 -5.20 8.49 -26.04
CA LEU A 181 -4.79 7.47 -25.07
C LEU A 181 -5.15 7.80 -23.61
N TYR A 182 -5.75 8.97 -23.35
CA TYR A 182 -6.26 9.33 -22.03
C TYR A 182 -7.60 8.68 -21.72
N ASP A 183 -7.88 8.47 -20.44
CA ASP A 183 -9.24 8.20 -19.99
C ASP A 183 -10.12 9.43 -20.13
N LEU A 184 -11.35 9.21 -20.58
CA LEU A 184 -12.35 10.25 -20.75
C LEU A 184 -13.40 10.14 -19.65
N ASP A 185 -13.90 11.27 -19.17
CA ASP A 185 -15.05 11.33 -18.26
C ASP A 185 -16.39 11.18 -19.01
N GLU A 186 -17.50 11.29 -18.26
CA GLU A 186 -18.85 11.16 -18.80
C GLU A 186 -19.19 12.22 -19.86
N ASP A 187 -18.53 13.38 -19.81
CA ASP A 187 -18.70 14.49 -20.75
C ASP A 187 -17.75 14.37 -21.97
N GLY A 188 -16.91 13.33 -22.01
CA GLY A 188 -15.92 13.10 -23.06
C GLY A 188 -14.67 13.97 -22.93
N CYS A 189 -14.47 14.63 -21.79
CA CYS A 189 -13.26 15.39 -21.48
C CYS A 189 -12.18 14.45 -20.94
N VAL A 190 -10.91 14.83 -21.08
CA VAL A 190 -9.81 14.08 -20.45
C VAL A 190 -10.01 14.13 -18.94
N GLY A 191 -10.16 12.95 -18.34
CA GLY A 191 -10.40 12.84 -16.90
C GLY A 191 -9.15 13.20 -16.10
N ASP A 192 -9.36 13.78 -14.92
CA ASP A 192 -8.28 14.10 -13.97
C ASP A 192 -7.54 12.85 -13.45
N ARG A 193 -8.16 11.67 -13.57
CA ARG A 193 -7.61 10.38 -13.14
C ARG A 193 -7.72 9.36 -14.27
N CYS A 194 -6.67 8.57 -14.41
CA CYS A 194 -6.65 7.43 -15.31
C CYS A 194 -6.77 6.12 -14.50
N TYR A 195 -7.64 5.22 -14.96
CA TYR A 195 -7.81 3.86 -14.46
C TYR A 195 -7.46 2.83 -15.55
N SER A 196 -6.52 3.23 -16.42
CA SER A 196 -6.02 2.46 -17.54
C SER A 196 -4.50 2.52 -17.62
N VAL A 197 -3.92 1.56 -18.32
CA VAL A 197 -2.50 1.49 -18.66
C VAL A 197 -2.32 1.63 -20.15
N LEU A 198 -1.15 2.11 -20.56
CA LEU A 198 -0.73 2.01 -21.95
C LEU A 198 -0.10 0.63 -22.14
N HIS A 199 -0.69 -0.13 -23.06
CA HIS A 199 -0.17 -1.40 -23.50
C HIS A 199 0.33 -1.27 -24.92
N ARG A 200 1.44 -1.92 -25.24
CA ARG A 200 2.00 -1.90 -26.58
C ARG A 200 1.59 -3.17 -27.31
N ASP A 201 0.91 -3.03 -28.45
CA ASP A 201 0.52 -4.18 -29.27
C ASP A 201 1.72 -4.82 -30.01
N GLU A 202 1.47 -5.92 -30.72
CA GLU A 202 2.48 -6.65 -31.50
C GLU A 202 3.09 -5.80 -32.63
N GLU A 203 2.38 -4.76 -33.08
CA GLU A 203 2.82 -3.83 -34.13
C GLU A 203 3.63 -2.65 -33.57
N GLY A 204 3.68 -2.52 -32.23
CA GLY A 204 4.42 -1.49 -31.53
C GLY A 204 3.62 -0.20 -31.28
N ASN A 205 2.31 -0.20 -31.51
CA ASN A 205 1.43 0.93 -31.22
C ASN A 205 0.96 0.86 -29.76
N TYR A 206 0.75 2.02 -29.16
CA TYR A 206 0.15 2.10 -27.82
C TYR A 206 -1.36 2.02 -27.93
N GLN A 207 -1.95 1.21 -27.06
CA GLN A 207 -3.38 1.13 -26.82
C GLN A 207 -3.67 1.33 -25.33
N ARG A 208 -4.84 1.85 -25.03
CA ARG A 208 -5.32 2.04 -23.66
C ARG A 208 -6.07 0.78 -23.21
N LEU A 209 -5.60 0.13 -22.15
CA LEU A 209 -6.29 -1.00 -21.51
C LEU A 209 -6.74 -0.60 -20.11
N SER A 210 -7.97 -0.93 -19.73
CA SER A 210 -8.43 -0.69 -18.36
C SER A 210 -7.60 -1.51 -17.35
N TYR A 211 -7.51 -1.06 -16.11
CA TYR A 211 -6.85 -1.82 -15.05
C TYR A 211 -7.45 -3.22 -14.87
N ALA A 212 -8.77 -3.36 -15.03
CA ALA A 212 -9.44 -4.66 -14.99
C ALA A 212 -8.97 -5.62 -16.08
N GLU A 213 -8.62 -5.12 -17.26
CA GLU A 213 -8.13 -5.94 -18.37
C GLU A 213 -6.63 -6.21 -18.29
N ALA A 214 -5.85 -5.26 -17.78
CA ALA A 214 -4.39 -5.34 -17.68
C ALA A 214 -3.93 -6.15 -16.47
N PHE A 215 -4.66 -6.11 -15.36
CA PHE A 215 -4.34 -6.76 -14.09
C PHE A 215 -5.46 -7.73 -13.69
N ARG A 216 -5.80 -8.65 -14.60
CA ARG A 216 -6.98 -9.52 -14.44
C ARG A 216 -6.90 -10.37 -13.19
N ASP A 217 -5.73 -10.90 -12.89
CA ASP A 217 -5.55 -11.82 -11.76
C ASP A 217 -5.68 -11.05 -10.44
N GLU A 218 -5.07 -9.88 -10.34
CA GLU A 218 -5.14 -9.00 -9.17
C GLU A 218 -6.56 -8.48 -8.94
N VAL A 219 -7.21 -7.99 -9.99
CA VAL A 219 -8.60 -7.50 -9.91
C VAL A 219 -9.56 -8.65 -9.59
N SER A 220 -9.36 -9.84 -10.14
CA SER A 220 -10.14 -11.03 -9.79
C SER A 220 -9.98 -11.41 -8.32
N GLY A 221 -8.76 -11.29 -7.77
CA GLY A 221 -8.50 -11.50 -6.34
C GLY A 221 -9.28 -10.53 -5.45
N ILE A 222 -9.33 -9.24 -5.82
CA ILE A 222 -10.09 -8.21 -5.11
C ILE A 222 -11.61 -8.51 -5.19
N LEU A 223 -12.12 -8.85 -6.37
CA LEU A 223 -13.53 -9.20 -6.56
C LEU A 223 -13.92 -10.44 -5.74
N ALA A 224 -13.05 -11.45 -5.68
CA ALA A 224 -13.26 -12.62 -4.84
C ALA A 224 -13.34 -12.23 -3.35
N ALA A 225 -12.42 -11.39 -2.86
CA ALA A 225 -12.43 -10.92 -1.48
C ALA A 225 -13.69 -10.11 -1.14
N LEU A 226 -14.12 -9.20 -2.03
CA LEU A 226 -15.37 -8.44 -1.87
C LEU A 226 -16.59 -9.36 -1.85
N THR A 227 -16.62 -10.36 -2.72
CA THR A 227 -17.72 -11.33 -2.79
C THR A 227 -17.83 -12.14 -1.50
N GLU A 228 -16.71 -12.60 -0.95
CA GLU A 228 -16.71 -13.33 0.32
C GLU A 228 -17.05 -12.42 1.51
N LEU A 229 -16.64 -11.15 1.50
CA LEU A 229 -17.09 -10.17 2.49
C LEU A 229 -18.62 -10.00 2.45
N ILE A 230 -19.22 -9.78 1.27
CA ILE A 230 -20.68 -9.62 1.14
C ILE A 230 -21.41 -10.86 1.68
N LYS A 231 -20.98 -12.06 1.26
CA LYS A 231 -21.55 -13.32 1.74
C LYS A 231 -21.40 -13.51 3.25
N ALA A 232 -20.31 -13.02 3.84
CA ALA A 232 -20.10 -13.09 5.28
C ALA A 232 -21.08 -12.15 6.02
N LEU A 233 -21.29 -10.94 5.51
CA LEU A 233 -22.24 -9.99 6.09
C LEU A 233 -23.69 -10.48 6.02
N GLU A 234 -24.10 -11.07 4.89
CA GLU A 234 -25.44 -11.65 4.70
C GLU A 234 -25.76 -12.79 5.67
N ARG A 235 -24.76 -13.41 6.31
CA ARG A 235 -24.94 -14.47 7.31
C ARG A 235 -25.12 -13.94 8.73
N GLU A 236 -24.71 -12.69 8.96
CA GLU A 236 -24.79 -12.01 10.25
C GLU A 236 -26.01 -11.07 10.34
N GLU A 237 -26.79 -10.94 9.25
CA GLU A 237 -28.16 -10.38 9.24
C GLU A 237 -29.19 -11.37 9.82
#